data_AF-A0A9D1AHY2-F1
#
_entry.id   AF-A0A9D1AHY2-F1
#
_cell.length_a   1.000
_cell.length_b   1.000
_cell.length_c   1.000
_cell.angle_alpha   90.00
_cell.angle_beta   90.00
_cell.angle_gamma   90.00
#
_symmetry.space_group_name_H-M   'P 1'
#
loop_
_entity.id
_entity.type
_entity.pdbx_description
1 polymer ?
#
loop_
_entity_poly.entity_id
_entity_poly.type
_entity_poly.pdbx_seq_one_letter_code
_entity_poly.pdbx_strand_id
1 'polypeptide(L)'
;MKLKIEVASEADGKEFGGTQIMEVSRGEFVLDEIFKLNFFRIIIDDIIGDALCFRLMEGSDAHYFVLEGAGDTAVFERETPVENDYFKFTLI
;
A
#
# COMPACT_ATOMS: atom_id res chain seq x y z
N MET A 1 -15.21 3.47 5.26
CA MET A 1 -13.94 2.84 5.63
C MET A 1 -12.89 3.42 4.70
N LYS A 2 -11.79 3.93 5.25
CA LYS A 2 -10.71 4.53 4.47
C LYS A 2 -9.41 3.78 4.70
N LEU A 3 -8.58 3.70 3.67
CA LEU A 3 -7.24 3.16 3.78
C LEU A 3 -6.25 4.32 3.74
N LYS A 4 -5.47 4.47 4.81
CA LYS A 4 -4.30 5.34 4.84
C LYS A 4 -3.09 4.53 4.41
N ILE A 5 -2.37 5.03 3.41
CA ILE A 5 -1.17 4.41 2.86
C ILE A 5 -0.02 5.39 3.09
N GLU A 6 1.05 4.91 3.71
CA GLU A 6 2.28 5.65 3.92
C GLU A 6 3.40 4.91 3.18
N VAL A 7 4.09 5.62 2.29
CA VAL A 7 5.22 5.09 1.53
C VAL A 7 6.44 5.93 1.87
N ALA A 8 7.54 5.25 2.19
CA ALA A 8 8.88 5.82 2.24
C ALA A 8 9.78 4.92 1.40
N SER A 9 10.38 5.48 0.37
CA SER A 9 11.25 4.78 -0.57
C SER A 9 12.49 5.63 -0.77
N GLU A 10 13.65 5.02 -0.69
CA GLU A 10 14.91 5.70 -0.96
C GLU A 10 15.56 5.08 -2.20
N ALA A 11 15.94 5.92 -3.16
CA ALA A 11 16.65 5.48 -4.35
C ALA A 11 17.63 6.56 -4.82
N ASP A 12 18.90 6.17 -5.03
CA ASP A 12 20.00 7.02 -5.46
C ASP A 12 20.16 8.28 -4.58
N GLY A 13 19.96 8.14 -3.26
CA GLY A 13 20.03 9.24 -2.29
C GLY A 13 18.89 10.25 -2.41
N LYS A 14 17.77 9.86 -3.03
CA LYS A 14 16.53 10.65 -3.09
C LYS A 14 15.41 9.89 -2.39
N GLU A 15 14.73 10.61 -1.50
CA GLU A 15 13.51 10.15 -0.85
C GLU A 15 12.31 10.35 -1.79
N PHE A 16 11.53 9.29 -1.92
CA PHE A 16 10.24 9.24 -2.59
C PHE A 16 9.19 8.72 -1.62
N GLY A 17 7.93 9.02 -1.88
CA GLY A 17 6.84 8.58 -1.04
C GLY A 17 5.99 9.73 -0.50
N GLY A 18 5.14 9.40 0.45
CA GLY A 18 4.16 10.32 1.01
C GLY A 18 3.03 9.56 1.68
N THR A 19 1.95 10.30 1.97
CA THR A 19 0.73 9.75 2.57
C THR A 19 -0.44 9.96 1.64
N GLN A 20 -1.16 8.88 1.35
CA GLN A 20 -2.41 8.91 0.60
C GLN A 20 -3.53 8.34 1.46
N ILE A 21 -4.71 8.94 1.39
CA ILE A 21 -5.92 8.42 2.03
C ILE A 21 -6.95 8.21 0.93
N MET A 22 -7.46 7.00 0.82
CA MET A 22 -8.45 6.63 -0.18
C MET A 22 -9.69 6.00 0.44
N GLU A 23 -10.85 6.22 -0.18
CA GLU A 23 -12.06 5.47 0.14
C GLU A 23 -11.89 4.03 -0.28
N VAL A 24 -12.25 3.11 0.61
CA VAL A 24 -12.18 1.68 0.33
C VAL A 24 -13.34 1.29 -0.57
N SER A 25 -13.00 0.80 -1.75
CA SER A 25 -13.94 0.17 -2.68
C SER A 25 -13.21 -0.94 -3.44
N ARG A 26 -13.94 -1.97 -3.88
CA ARG A 26 -13.35 -3.06 -4.65
C ARG A 26 -12.82 -2.53 -5.98
N GLY A 27 -11.59 -2.85 -6.33
CA GLY A 27 -10.94 -2.33 -7.53
C GLY A 27 -9.42 -2.27 -7.44
N GLU A 28 -8.82 -1.74 -8.50
CA GLU A 28 -7.38 -1.50 -8.63
C GLU A 28 -7.08 -0.01 -8.50
N PHE A 29 -6.07 0.32 -7.69
CA PHE A 29 -5.67 1.67 -7.36
C PHE A 29 -4.17 1.83 -7.57
N VAL A 30 -3.79 2.88 -8.27
CA VAL A 30 -2.39 3.25 -8.46
C VAL A 30 -1.99 4.21 -7.34
N LEU A 31 -0.75 4.10 -6.86
CA LEU A 31 -0.18 5.01 -5.85
C LEU A 31 0.43 6.27 -6.50
N ASP A 32 -0.17 6.78 -7.57
CA ASP A 32 0.40 7.82 -8.43
C ASP A 32 0.62 9.18 -7.72
N GLU A 33 -0.18 9.47 -6.69
CA GLU A 33 -0.08 10.69 -5.89
C GLU A 33 1.16 10.73 -4.99
N ILE A 34 1.62 9.57 -4.51
CA ILE A 34 2.70 9.48 -3.50
C ILE A 34 3.93 8.71 -4.00
N PHE A 35 3.75 7.84 -5.00
CA PHE A 35 4.80 6.98 -5.52
C PHE A 35 4.55 6.73 -7.02
N LYS A 36 5.14 7.58 -7.87
CA LYS A 36 4.95 7.60 -9.33
C LYS A 36 5.57 6.40 -10.07
N LEU A 37 5.62 5.24 -9.44
CA LEU A 37 5.99 3.98 -10.04
C LEU A 37 4.72 3.16 -10.24
N ASN A 38 4.24 3.09 -11.48
CA ASN A 38 3.13 2.19 -11.90
C ASN A 38 3.42 0.70 -11.63
N PHE A 39 4.65 0.40 -11.21
CA PHE A 39 5.07 -0.89 -10.70
C PHE A 39 4.28 -1.30 -9.45
N PHE A 40 3.91 -0.36 -8.58
CA PHE A 40 3.13 -0.63 -7.36
C PHE A 40 1.66 -0.26 -7.51
N ARG A 41 0.79 -1.19 -7.13
CA ARG A 41 -0.67 -1.00 -7.18
C ARG A 41 -1.33 -1.68 -5.99
N ILE A 42 -2.43 -1.13 -5.50
CA ILE A 42 -3.28 -1.76 -4.50
C ILE A 42 -4.48 -2.37 -5.20
N ILE A 43 -4.79 -3.63 -4.92
CA ILE A 43 -6.02 -4.27 -5.35
C ILE A 43 -6.84 -4.60 -4.11
N ILE A 44 -8.00 -3.98 -3.98
CA ILE A 44 -8.97 -4.33 -2.93
C ILE A 44 -9.82 -5.49 -3.44
N ASP A 45 -9.55 -6.69 -2.92
CA ASP A 45 -10.21 -7.93 -3.37
C ASP A 45 -11.63 -8.03 -2.80
N ASP A 46 -11.80 -7.77 -1.50
CA ASP A 46 -13.09 -7.83 -0.81
C ASP A 46 -13.16 -7.00 0.47
N ILE A 47 -14.38 -6.75 0.93
CA ILE A 47 -14.70 -6.07 2.20
C ILE A 47 -15.70 -6.93 2.95
N ILE A 48 -15.30 -7.53 4.08
CA ILE A 48 -16.11 -8.51 4.82
C ILE A 48 -16.40 -7.96 6.21
N GLY A 49 -17.58 -7.37 6.40
CA GLY A 49 -17.90 -6.65 7.62
C GLY A 49 -16.97 -5.45 7.79
N ASP A 50 -16.21 -5.42 8.87
CA ASP A 50 -15.20 -4.39 9.16
C ASP A 50 -13.80 -4.76 8.64
N ALA A 51 -13.64 -5.96 8.07
CA ALA A 51 -12.35 -6.43 7.55
C ALA A 51 -12.13 -6.01 6.09
N LEU A 52 -10.91 -5.57 5.79
CA LEU A 52 -10.45 -5.22 4.45
C LEU A 52 -9.43 -6.24 3.94
N CYS A 53 -9.76 -6.93 2.86
CA CYS A 53 -8.88 -7.89 2.18
C CYS A 53 -8.30 -7.24 0.92
N PHE A 54 -6.98 -7.10 0.85
CA PHE A 54 -6.33 -6.46 -0.29
C PHE A 54 -4.95 -7.03 -0.58
N ARG A 55 -4.42 -6.66 -1.75
CA ARG A 55 -3.06 -6.97 -2.17
C ARG A 55 -2.29 -5.72 -2.55
N LEU A 56 -1.03 -5.67 -2.15
CA LEU A 56 -0.04 -4.84 -2.82
C LEU A 56 0.53 -5.65 -3.98
N MET A 57 0.35 -5.16 -5.19
CA MET A 57 0.98 -5.69 -6.39
C MET A 57 2.32 -5.00 -6.59
N GLU A 58 3.37 -5.80 -6.72
CA GLU A 58 4.73 -5.42 -7.06
C GLU A 58 5.05 -5.98 -8.46
N GLY A 59 4.72 -5.23 -9.51
CA GLY A 59 4.73 -5.76 -10.87
C GLY A 59 3.72 -6.90 -11.04
N SER A 60 4.22 -8.14 -11.15
CA SER A 60 3.42 -9.37 -11.22
C SER A 60 3.29 -10.11 -9.88
N ASP A 61 4.06 -9.71 -8.87
CA ASP A 61 4.09 -10.37 -7.58
C ASP A 61 3.02 -9.77 -6.66
N ALA A 62 2.34 -10.62 -5.90
CA ALA A 62 1.20 -10.25 -5.08
C ALA A 62 1.47 -10.50 -3.61
N HIS A 63 1.35 -9.45 -2.80
CA HIS A 63 1.51 -9.49 -1.35
C HIS A 63 0.14 -9.28 -0.69
N TYR A 64 -0.33 -10.25 0.08
CA TYR A 64 -1.69 -10.29 0.61
C TYR A 64 -1.77 -9.74 2.03
N PHE A 65 -2.79 -8.92 2.29
CA PHE A 65 -3.03 -8.31 3.59
C PHE A 65 -4.50 -8.38 3.96
N VAL A 66 -4.75 -8.49 5.26
CA VAL A 66 -6.07 -8.35 5.87
C VAL A 66 -5.94 -7.36 7.01
N LEU A 67 -6.82 -6.35 7.04
CA LEU A 67 -6.98 -5.44 8.18
C LEU A 67 -8.33 -5.72 8.80
N GLU A 68 -8.37 -6.17 10.05
CA GLU A 68 -9.59 -6.71 10.67
C GLU A 68 -10.54 -5.63 11.23
N GLY A 69 -10.08 -4.37 11.32
CA GLY A 69 -10.90 -3.27 11.81
C GLY A 69 -10.14 -1.95 11.89
N ALA A 70 -10.86 -0.88 12.25
CA ALA A 70 -10.28 0.46 12.34
C ALA A 70 -9.11 0.50 13.35
N GLY A 71 -8.00 1.13 12.93
CA GLY A 71 -6.74 1.19 13.66
C GLY A 71 -5.78 0.05 13.36
N ASP A 72 -6.23 -1.02 12.67
CA ASP A 72 -5.34 -2.12 12.28
C ASP A 72 -4.36 -1.69 11.20
N THR A 73 -3.16 -2.29 11.24
CA THR A 73 -2.04 -1.91 10.38
C THR A 73 -1.31 -3.11 9.81
N ALA A 74 -0.94 -3.01 8.53
CA ALA A 74 -0.05 -3.94 7.86
C ALA A 74 1.16 -3.19 7.31
N VAL A 75 2.31 -3.88 7.23
CA VAL A 75 3.56 -3.31 6.73
C VAL A 75 4.14 -4.24 5.65
N PHE A 76 4.68 -3.62 4.61
CA PHE A 76 5.49 -4.29 3.59
C PHE A 76 6.82 -3.56 3.48
N GLU A 77 7.92 -4.31 3.60
CA GLU A 77 9.28 -3.82 3.52
C GLU A 77 10.06 -4.66 2.52
N ARG A 78 10.90 -4.03 1.71
CA ARG A 78 11.86 -4.75 0.88
C ARG A 78 13.18 -4.00 0.77
N GLU A 79 14.26 -4.77 0.72
CA GLU A 79 15.57 -4.28 0.31
C GLU A 79 15.65 -4.27 -1.21
N THR A 80 16.06 -3.15 -1.78
CA THR A 80 16.40 -3.00 -3.19
C THR A 80 17.92 -2.97 -3.35
N PRO A 81 18.46 -3.17 -4.57
CA PRO A 81 19.90 -3.01 -4.81
C PRO A 81 20.44 -1.61 -4.52
N VAL A 82 19.55 -0.62 -4.36
CA VAL A 82 19.89 0.78 -4.11
C VAL A 82 19.74 1.06 -2.63
N GLU A 83 18.52 1.02 -2.08
CA GLU A 83 18.22 1.15 -0.63
C GLU A 83 16.93 0.38 -0.26
N ASN A 84 16.02 0.92 0.56
CA ASN A 84 14.84 0.21 1.07
C ASN A 84 13.53 0.88 0.65
N ASP A 85 12.50 0.06 0.45
CA ASP A 85 11.11 0.52 0.36
C ASP A 85 10.31 0.09 1.58
N TYR A 86 9.56 1.02 2.15
CA TYR A 86 8.66 0.84 3.29
C TYR A 86 7.26 1.29 2.92
N PHE A 87 6.29 0.40 3.13
CA PHE A 87 4.87 0.66 2.96
C PHE A 87 4.14 0.33 4.25
N LYS A 88 3.30 1.24 4.71
CA LYS A 88 2.39 1.02 5.83
C LYS A 88 0.96 1.31 5.43
N PHE A 89 0.09 0.36 5.71
CA PHE A 89 -1.34 0.41 5.44
C PHE A 89 -2.07 0.47 6.76
N THR A 90 -2.93 1.47 6.96
CA THR A 90 -3.74 1.62 8.18
C THR A 90 -5.19 1.79 7.82
N LEU A 91 -6.08 0.99 8.42
CA LEU A 91 -7.52 1.12 8.25
C LEU A 91 -8.04 2.24 9.17
N ILE A 92 -8.72 3.24 8.62
CA ILE A 92 -9.24 4.40 9.38
C ILE A 92 -10.70 4.73 9.04
#